data_AF-A0A377IWC5-F1
#
_entry.id   AF-A0A377IWC5-F1
#
_cell.length_a   1.000
_cell.length_b   1.000
_cell.length_c   1.000
_cell.angle_alpha   90.00
_cell.angle_beta   90.00
_cell.angle_gamma   90.00
#
_symmetry.space_group_name_H-M   'P 1'
#
loop_
_entity.id
_entity.type
_entity.pdbx_description
1 polymer ?
#
loop_
_entity_poly.entity_id
_entity_poly.type
_entity_poly.pdbx_seq_one_letter_code
_entity_poly.pdbx_strand_id
1 'polypeptide(L)'
;MDLNQKMDYSKLNAVELNAISISHQNMGKPKDEAFNSSFPYTTESILALAEQFIDYPAEYLGGLKILRDELITINKHLLQMAPKPPSLAPEETAAMLSNDELIDGLLKHCVVNSLVSAFSYFQETIAMRIHIIESGTAEEVNNGALN
;
A
#
# COMPACT_ATOMS: atom_id res chain seq x y z
N MET A 1 -30.48 -11.55 1.44
CA MET A 1 -30.08 -11.46 2.86
C MET A 1 -30.70 -10.18 3.42
N ASP A 2 -31.29 -10.20 4.61
CA ASP A 2 -31.83 -8.95 5.22
C ASP A 2 -30.64 -8.09 5.66
N LEU A 3 -30.44 -6.92 5.03
CA LEU A 3 -29.39 -5.96 5.38
C LEU A 3 -29.51 -5.44 6.82
N ASN A 4 -30.64 -5.71 7.51
CA ASN A 4 -30.83 -5.42 8.92
C ASN A 4 -30.22 -6.46 9.87
N GLN A 5 -29.73 -7.60 9.36
CA GLN A 5 -28.97 -8.53 10.19
C GLN A 5 -27.56 -8.01 10.45
N LYS A 6 -27.19 -7.91 11.73
CA LYS A 6 -25.86 -7.51 12.17
C LYS A 6 -24.80 -8.47 11.60
N MET A 7 -23.74 -7.93 11.01
CA MET A 7 -22.58 -8.73 10.59
C MET A 7 -22.04 -9.54 11.77
N ASP A 8 -21.86 -10.84 11.55
CA ASP A 8 -21.27 -11.76 12.53
C ASP A 8 -19.75 -11.81 12.34
N TYR A 9 -19.04 -11.26 13.32
CA TYR A 9 -17.57 -11.22 13.37
C TYR A 9 -16.97 -12.27 14.32
N SER A 10 -17.78 -13.19 14.85
CA SER A 10 -17.36 -14.13 15.90
C SER A 10 -16.22 -15.06 15.49
N LYS A 11 -16.03 -15.28 14.18
CA LYS A 11 -14.96 -16.11 13.62
C LYS A 11 -13.62 -15.38 13.44
N LEU A 12 -13.60 -14.05 13.58
CA LEU A 12 -12.41 -13.25 13.32
C LEU A 12 -11.46 -13.23 14.51
N ASN A 13 -10.17 -13.26 14.22
CA ASN A 13 -9.14 -13.04 15.22
C ASN A 13 -8.98 -11.54 15.55
N ALA A 14 -8.20 -11.23 16.59
CA ALA A 14 -8.00 -9.86 17.05
C ALA A 14 -7.35 -8.95 15.99
N VAL A 15 -6.47 -9.49 15.13
CA VAL A 15 -5.81 -8.72 14.07
C VAL A 15 -6.80 -8.36 12.97
N GLU A 16 -7.62 -9.31 12.54
CA GLU A 16 -8.67 -9.10 11.54
C GLU A 16 -9.71 -8.08 12.01
N LEU A 17 -10.16 -8.21 13.28
CA LEU A 17 -11.07 -7.25 13.90
C LEU A 17 -10.48 -5.84 13.93
N ASN A 18 -9.21 -5.72 14.30
CA ASN A 18 -8.53 -4.42 14.35
C ASN A 18 -8.36 -3.81 12.96
N ALA A 19 -8.00 -4.61 11.96
CA ALA A 19 -7.86 -4.16 10.57
C ALA A 19 -9.17 -3.58 10.02
N ILE A 20 -10.30 -4.26 10.26
CA ILE A 20 -11.64 -3.78 9.90
C ILE A 20 -11.98 -2.50 10.68
N SER A 21 -11.69 -2.46 11.98
CA SER A 21 -11.96 -1.29 12.82
C SER A 21 -11.23 -0.04 12.32
N ILE A 22 -9.93 -0.15 12.02
CA ILE A 22 -9.12 0.94 11.46
C ILE A 22 -9.65 1.35 10.08
N SER A 23 -9.98 0.39 9.22
CA SER A 23 -10.54 0.70 7.90
C SER A 23 -11.85 1.48 8.00
N HIS A 24 -12.72 1.12 8.95
CA HIS A 24 -13.96 1.84 9.21
C HIS A 24 -13.69 3.26 9.73
N GLN A 25 -12.72 3.43 10.64
CA GLN A 25 -12.31 4.77 11.10
C GLN A 25 -11.83 5.64 9.94
N ASN A 26 -11.05 5.08 9.01
CA ASN A 26 -10.58 5.82 7.84
C ASN A 26 -11.69 6.25 6.89
N MET A 27 -12.79 5.50 6.78
CA MET A 27 -13.95 5.92 5.98
C MET A 27 -14.61 7.19 6.53
N GLY A 28 -14.48 7.42 7.84
CA GLY A 28 -14.97 8.63 8.49
C GLY A 28 -14.02 9.82 8.40
N LYS A 29 -12.81 9.64 7.87
CA LYS A 29 -11.81 10.71 7.79
C LYS A 29 -12.08 11.69 6.64
N PRO A 30 -11.79 12.98 6.83
CA PRO A 30 -11.70 13.96 5.74
C PRO A 30 -10.69 13.54 4.67
N LYS A 31 -10.88 13.99 3.42
CA LYS A 31 -10.02 13.63 2.27
C LYS A 31 -8.56 14.07 2.41
N ASP A 32 -8.32 15.07 3.24
CA ASP A 32 -7.02 15.69 3.52
C ASP A 32 -6.32 15.06 4.75
N GLU A 33 -7.02 14.21 5.50
CA GLU A 33 -6.42 13.50 6.62
C GLU A 33 -5.72 12.23 6.15
N ALA A 34 -4.51 11.97 6.69
CA ALA A 34 -3.75 10.79 6.37
C ALA A 34 -4.52 9.51 6.73
N PHE A 35 -4.55 8.57 5.78
CA PHE A 35 -5.14 7.25 5.99
C PHE A 35 -4.27 6.44 6.95
N ASN A 36 -4.88 5.85 7.98
CA ASN A 36 -4.17 4.95 8.88
C ASN A 36 -4.08 3.56 8.24
N SER A 37 -2.89 2.94 8.21
CA SER A 37 -2.78 1.55 7.76
C SER A 37 -3.61 0.62 8.65
N SER A 38 -4.37 -0.30 8.03
CA SER A 38 -5.08 -1.36 8.76
C SER A 38 -4.13 -2.40 9.36
N PHE A 39 -2.87 -2.42 8.90
CA PHE A 39 -1.79 -3.27 9.42
C PHE A 39 -0.59 -2.39 9.82
N PRO A 40 -0.71 -1.58 10.89
CA PRO A 40 0.22 -0.50 11.19
C PRO A 40 1.66 -0.98 11.39
N TYR A 41 1.89 -2.05 12.17
CA TYR A 41 3.24 -2.55 12.42
C TYR A 41 3.93 -3.14 11.18
N THR A 42 3.17 -3.80 10.30
CA THR A 42 3.70 -4.26 9.01
C THR A 42 4.06 -3.08 8.12
N THR A 43 3.20 -2.06 8.06
CA THR A 43 3.48 -0.84 7.32
C THR A 43 4.72 -0.13 7.88
N GLU A 44 4.80 0.12 9.18
CA GLU A 44 5.97 0.74 9.83
C GLU A 44 7.26 -0.04 9.55
N SER A 45 7.22 -1.37 9.56
CA SER A 45 8.39 -2.19 9.24
C SER A 45 8.87 -2.00 7.79
N ILE A 46 7.94 -1.89 6.84
CA ILE A 46 8.27 -1.62 5.43
C ILE A 46 8.80 -0.20 5.26
N LEU A 47 8.22 0.79 5.95
CA LEU A 47 8.72 2.18 5.92
C LEU A 47 10.14 2.27 6.50
N ALA A 48 10.40 1.64 7.65
CA ALA A 48 11.72 1.59 8.26
C ALA A 48 12.75 0.92 7.35
N LEU A 49 12.36 -0.15 6.64
CA LEU A 49 13.20 -0.76 5.61
C LEU A 49 13.46 0.22 4.46
N ALA A 50 12.44 0.94 4.00
CA ALA A 50 12.57 1.94 2.94
C ALA A 50 13.56 3.06 3.32
N GLU A 51 13.51 3.54 4.56
CA GLU A 51 14.43 4.56 5.06
C GLU A 51 15.90 4.13 4.98
N GLN A 52 16.20 2.83 5.12
CA GLN A 52 17.58 2.32 4.93
C GLN A 52 18.09 2.53 3.49
N PHE A 53 17.20 2.74 2.52
CA PHE A 53 17.56 2.97 1.12
C PHE A 53 17.85 4.44 0.80
N ILE A 54 17.62 5.37 1.72
CA ILE A 54 17.94 6.80 1.53
C ILE A 54 19.44 6.99 1.26
N ASP A 55 20.28 6.24 1.96
CA ASP A 55 21.74 6.31 1.84
C ASP A 55 22.34 5.10 1.11
N TYR A 56 21.52 4.35 0.35
CA TYR A 56 21.97 3.11 -0.29
C TYR A 56 23.15 3.34 -1.25
N PRO A 57 24.19 2.49 -1.28
CA PRO A 57 25.40 2.76 -2.05
C PRO A 57 25.15 2.92 -3.57
N ALA A 58 25.86 3.88 -4.18
CA ALA A 58 25.71 4.23 -5.60
C ALA A 58 26.13 3.10 -6.56
N GLU A 59 27.05 2.23 -6.13
CA GLU A 59 27.50 1.05 -6.88
C GLU A 59 26.35 0.08 -7.22
N TYR A 60 25.23 0.14 -6.48
CA TYR A 60 24.04 -0.69 -6.72
C TYR A 60 22.93 0.03 -7.50
N LEU A 61 23.22 1.13 -8.22
CA LEU A 61 22.22 1.87 -9.00
C LEU A 61 21.36 0.97 -9.90
N GLY A 62 21.98 -0.02 -10.56
CA GLY A 62 21.26 -1.00 -11.38
C GLY A 62 20.25 -1.81 -10.57
N GLY A 63 20.63 -2.27 -9.38
CA GLY A 63 19.75 -2.99 -8.46
C GLY A 63 18.62 -2.11 -7.91
N LEU A 64 18.88 -0.84 -7.61
CA LEU A 64 17.85 0.12 -7.19
C LEU A 64 16.77 0.32 -8.26
N LYS A 65 17.16 0.43 -9.53
CA LYS A 65 16.21 0.54 -10.65
C LYS A 65 15.32 -0.70 -10.77
N ILE A 66 15.93 -1.89 -10.69
CA ILE A 66 15.19 -3.16 -10.74
C ILE A 66 14.20 -3.25 -9.57
N LEU A 67 14.66 -2.97 -8.34
CA LEU A 67 13.80 -3.02 -7.16
C LEU A 67 12.62 -2.04 -7.27
N ARG A 68 12.84 -0.83 -7.80
CA ARG A 68 11.76 0.13 -8.06
C ARG A 68 10.72 -0.45 -9.02
N ASP A 69 11.15 -1.06 -10.12
CA ASP A 69 10.25 -1.65 -11.13
C ASP A 69 9.51 -2.89 -10.60
N GLU A 70 10.15 -3.68 -9.74
CA GLU A 70 9.54 -4.79 -9.01
C GLU A 70 8.42 -4.28 -8.09
N LEU A 71 8.70 -3.25 -7.28
CA LEU A 71 7.70 -2.66 -6.38
C LEU A 71 6.51 -2.07 -7.16
N ILE A 72 6.75 -1.39 -8.28
CA ILE A 72 5.69 -0.87 -9.16
C ILE A 72 4.82 -2.02 -9.67
N THR A 73 5.46 -3.12 -10.11
CA THR A 73 4.77 -4.30 -10.63
C THR A 73 3.93 -4.98 -9.54
N ILE A 74 4.48 -5.13 -8.34
CA ILE A 74 3.77 -5.66 -7.17
C ILE A 74 2.55 -4.79 -6.86
N ASN A 75 2.69 -3.47 -6.78
CA ASN A 75 1.57 -2.56 -6.52
C ASN A 75 0.48 -2.66 -7.58
N LYS A 76 0.86 -2.70 -8.86
CA LYS A 76 -0.09 -2.89 -9.96
C LYS A 76 -0.92 -4.15 -9.76
N HIS A 77 -0.29 -5.27 -9.41
CA HIS A 77 -1.01 -6.54 -9.23
C HIS A 77 -1.82 -6.58 -7.92
N LEU A 78 -1.34 -6.00 -6.83
CA LEU A 78 -2.11 -5.85 -5.59
C LEU A 78 -3.41 -5.07 -5.85
N LEU A 79 -3.34 -3.96 -6.60
CA LEU A 79 -4.52 -3.18 -6.98
C LEU A 79 -5.49 -3.97 -7.88
N GLN A 80 -5.00 -4.86 -8.74
CA GLN A 80 -5.84 -5.75 -9.55
C GLN A 80 -6.50 -6.86 -8.71
N MET A 81 -5.87 -7.26 -7.61
CA MET A 81 -6.41 -8.23 -6.65
C MET A 81 -7.39 -7.58 -5.65
N ALA A 82 -7.47 -6.24 -5.62
CA ALA A 82 -8.45 -5.55 -4.80
C ALA A 82 -9.85 -6.09 -5.12
N PRO A 83 -10.62 -6.50 -4.12
CA PRO A 83 -11.98 -6.95 -4.37
C PRO A 83 -12.77 -5.82 -5.02
N LYS A 84 -13.72 -6.19 -5.89
CA LYS A 84 -14.58 -5.18 -6.52
C LYS A 84 -15.34 -4.46 -5.40
N PRO A 85 -15.32 -3.11 -5.37
CA PRO A 85 -16.13 -2.40 -4.41
C PRO A 85 -17.59 -2.81 -4.58
N PRO A 86 -18.33 -2.97 -3.47
CA PRO A 86 -19.74 -3.33 -3.53
C PRO A 86 -20.51 -2.35 -4.41
N SER A 87 -21.50 -2.84 -5.15
CA SER A 87 -22.38 -2.00 -5.97
C SER A 87 -23.04 -0.93 -5.10
N LEU A 88 -23.18 0.28 -5.64
CA LEU A 88 -23.92 1.37 -5.00
C LEU A 88 -25.44 1.10 -4.96
N ALA A 89 -25.92 0.12 -5.74
CA ALA A 89 -27.31 -0.33 -5.71
C ALA A 89 -27.51 -1.32 -4.55
N PRO A 90 -28.25 -0.96 -3.49
CA PRO A 90 -28.38 -1.78 -2.27
C PRO A 90 -28.91 -3.19 -2.53
N GLU A 91 -29.74 -3.35 -3.56
CA GLU A 91 -30.32 -4.63 -3.98
C GLU A 91 -29.28 -5.57 -4.60
N GLU A 92 -28.33 -5.03 -5.38
CA GLU A 92 -27.22 -5.79 -5.95
C GLU A 92 -26.20 -6.16 -4.86
N THR A 93 -25.94 -5.25 -3.91
CA THR A 93 -25.06 -5.51 -2.78
C THR A 93 -25.62 -6.61 -1.85
N ALA A 94 -26.93 -6.59 -1.59
CA ALA A 94 -27.63 -7.56 -0.75
C ALA A 94 -27.78 -8.94 -1.40
N ALA A 95 -27.68 -9.01 -2.73
CA ALA A 95 -27.76 -10.25 -3.51
C ALA A 95 -26.39 -10.89 -3.78
N MET A 96 -25.30 -10.10 -3.76
CA MET A 96 -23.98 -10.57 -4.18
C MET A 96 -23.12 -11.23 -3.10
N LEU A 97 -23.40 -11.06 -1.81
CA LEU A 97 -22.44 -11.46 -0.77
C LEU A 97 -23.12 -12.05 0.48
N SER A 98 -22.71 -13.24 0.88
CA SER A 98 -22.88 -13.75 2.25
C SER A 98 -22.07 -12.90 3.24
N ASN A 99 -22.39 -12.99 4.53
CA ASN A 99 -21.62 -12.28 5.57
C ASN A 99 -20.11 -12.66 5.54
N ASP A 100 -19.80 -13.93 5.28
CA ASP A 100 -18.41 -14.40 5.18
C ASP A 100 -17.70 -13.76 3.95
N GLU A 101 -18.38 -13.62 2.81
CA GLU A 101 -17.81 -12.98 1.61
C GLU A 101 -17.65 -11.46 1.76
N LEU A 102 -18.55 -10.79 2.49
CA LEU A 102 -18.40 -9.36 2.84
C LEU A 102 -17.17 -9.14 3.70
N ILE A 103 -17.02 -9.95 4.75
CA ILE A 103 -15.89 -9.84 5.69
C ILE A 103 -14.57 -10.13 4.98
N ASP A 104 -14.50 -11.19 4.17
CA ASP A 104 -13.33 -11.51 3.36
C ASP A 104 -12.97 -10.38 2.38
N GLY A 105 -13.97 -9.79 1.70
CA GLY A 105 -13.78 -8.63 0.84
C GLY A 105 -13.23 -7.41 1.58
N LEU A 106 -13.74 -7.12 2.78
CA LEU A 106 -13.23 -6.03 3.62
C LEU A 106 -11.78 -6.27 4.04
N LEU A 107 -11.46 -7.49 4.49
CA LEU A 107 -10.10 -7.85 4.91
C LEU A 107 -9.11 -7.76 3.74
N LYS A 108 -9.49 -8.24 2.56
CA LYS A 108 -8.68 -8.11 1.33
C LYS A 108 -8.45 -6.64 0.96
N HIS A 109 -9.46 -5.79 1.06
CA HIS A 109 -9.28 -4.35 0.88
C HIS A 109 -8.29 -3.75 1.89
N CYS A 110 -8.40 -4.13 3.17
CA CYS A 110 -7.48 -3.68 4.22
C CYS A 110 -6.03 -4.05 3.87
N VAL A 111 -5.80 -5.29 3.42
CA VAL A 111 -4.47 -5.80 3.05
C VAL A 111 -3.92 -5.03 1.85
N VAL A 112 -4.69 -4.97 0.77
CA VAL A 112 -4.25 -4.32 -0.48
C VAL A 112 -3.91 -2.85 -0.23
N ASN A 113 -4.79 -2.09 0.43
CA ASN A 113 -4.55 -0.67 0.67
C ASN A 113 -3.31 -0.44 1.55
N SER A 114 -3.13 -1.23 2.61
CA SER A 114 -2.00 -1.10 3.53
C SER A 114 -0.66 -1.40 2.84
N LEU A 115 -0.60 -2.46 2.02
CA LEU A 115 0.60 -2.83 1.30
C LEU A 115 0.91 -1.87 0.16
N VAL A 116 -0.09 -1.49 -0.64
CA VAL A 116 0.10 -0.53 -1.74
C VAL A 116 0.63 0.79 -1.22
N SER A 117 0.07 1.31 -0.12
CA SER A 117 0.54 2.54 0.50
C SER A 117 2.00 2.43 0.97
N ALA A 118 2.36 1.35 1.67
CA ALA A 118 3.72 1.15 2.17
C ALA A 118 4.75 0.98 1.04
N PHE A 119 4.42 0.20 0.01
CA PHE A 119 5.29 0.02 -1.15
C PHE A 119 5.38 1.25 -2.04
N SER A 120 4.34 2.09 -2.11
CA SER A 120 4.42 3.38 -2.80
C SER A 120 5.42 4.31 -2.12
N TYR A 121 5.39 4.40 -0.79
CA TYR A 121 6.41 5.15 -0.05
C TYR A 121 7.83 4.62 -0.35
N PHE A 122 8.00 3.29 -0.32
CA PHE A 122 9.30 2.68 -0.62
C PHE A 122 9.76 2.99 -2.06
N GLN A 123 8.85 2.95 -3.03
CA GLN A 123 9.15 3.37 -4.41
C GLN A 123 9.62 4.82 -4.49
N GLU A 124 8.97 5.73 -3.77
CA GLU A 124 9.35 7.15 -3.72
C GLU A 124 10.73 7.34 -3.11
N THR A 125 11.04 6.65 -2.01
CA THR A 125 12.36 6.69 -1.39
C THR A 125 13.46 6.21 -2.35
N ILE A 126 13.24 5.08 -3.03
CA ILE A 126 14.20 4.55 -4.01
C ILE A 126 14.33 5.49 -5.21
N ALA A 127 13.22 6.04 -5.71
CA ALA A 127 13.24 6.98 -6.83
C ALA A 127 14.04 8.25 -6.50
N MET A 128 13.87 8.78 -5.29
CA MET A 128 14.65 9.90 -4.77
C MET A 128 16.15 9.54 -4.71
N ARG A 129 16.50 8.37 -4.18
CA ARG A 129 17.90 7.93 -4.12
C ARG A 129 18.52 7.76 -5.51
N ILE A 130 17.82 7.13 -6.45
CA ILE A 130 18.26 7.00 -7.85
C ILE A 130 18.54 8.40 -8.43
N HIS A 131 17.63 9.35 -8.23
CA HIS A 131 17.79 10.70 -8.73
C HIS A 131 19.04 11.39 -8.17
N ILE A 132 19.32 11.27 -6.86
CA ILE A 132 20.50 11.83 -6.21
C ILE A 132 21.79 11.24 -6.79
N ILE A 133 21.83 9.92 -7.02
CA ILE A 133 23.02 9.27 -7.60
C ILE A 133 23.25 9.76 -9.03
N GLU A 134 22.20 9.80 -9.85
CA GLU A 134 22.28 10.19 -11.25
C GLU A 134 22.65 11.68 -11.42
N SER A 135 22.11 12.57 -10.58
CA SER A 135 22.45 13.99 -10.62
C SER A 135 23.89 14.25 -10.14
N GLY A 136 24.36 13.55 -9.10
CA GLY A 136 25.75 13.63 -8.64
C GLY A 136 26.75 13.18 -9.71
N THR A 137 26.45 12.09 -10.44
CA THR A 137 27.30 11.64 -11.55
C THR A 137 27.32 12.62 -12.73
N ALA A 138 26.24 13.37 -12.98
CA ALA A 138 26.18 14.34 -14.07
C ALA A 138 27.07 15.58 -13.79
N GLU A 139 27.19 15.99 -12.53
CA GLU A 139 28.07 17.10 -12.13
C GLU A 139 29.56 16.72 -12.17
N GLU A 140 29.92 15.49 -11.81
CA GLU A 140 31.29 14.98 -11.91
C GLU A 140 31.77 14.86 -13.37
N VAL A 141 30.90 14.40 -14.28
CA VAL A 141 31.23 14.28 -15.71
C VAL A 141 31.40 15.66 -16.37
N ASN A 142 30.60 16.66 -15.99
CA ASN A 142 30.71 18.02 -16.52
C ASN A 142 31.96 18.76 -16.01
N ASN A 143 32.43 18.47 -14.79
CA ASN A 143 33.66 19.07 -14.25
C ASN A 143 34.95 18.40 -14.76
N GLY A 144 34.87 17.21 -15.36
CA GLY A 144 36.02 16.51 -15.95
C GLY A 144 36.34 16.89 -17.42
N ALA A 145 35.42 17.59 -18.10
CA ALA A 145 35.58 17.98 -19.52
C ALA A 145 36.21 19.37 -19.72
N LEU A 146 36.60 20.06 -18.64
CA LEU A 146 37.35 21.32 -18.69
C LEU A 146 38.86 21.01 -18.58
N ASN A 147 39.46 20.48 -19.64
CA ASN A 147 40.92 20.46 -19.84
C ASN A 147 41.25 20.71 -21.31
#